data_AF-A0A3S5FGQ9-F1
#
_entry.id   AF-A0A3S5FGQ9-F1
#
_cell.length_a   1.000
_cell.length_b   1.000
_cell.length_c   1.000
_cell.angle_alpha   90.00
_cell.angle_beta   90.00
_cell.angle_gamma   90.00
#
_symmetry.space_group_name_H-M   'P 1'
#
loop_
_entity.id
_entity.type
_entity.pdbx_description
1 polymer ?
#
loop_
_entity_poly.entity_id
_entity_poly.type
_entity_poly.pdbx_seq_one_letter_code
_entity_poly.pdbx_strand_id
1 'polypeptide(L)'
;MQPNGKSALTSMTSLQFAFSEVKSASRLQGIISFLSSDSMSYVETELWALGMGPLAKKNYLMPDEIRSLVRAVYSDSPARTQFLQKLSSPSLLFRI
;
A
#
# COMPACT_ATOMS: atom_id res chain seq x y z
N MET A 1 -6.85 33.75 31.05
CA MET A 1 -7.33 33.58 29.67
C MET A 1 -6.13 33.26 28.79
N GLN A 2 -5.90 31.98 28.46
CA GLN A 2 -5.02 31.61 27.37
C GLN A 2 -5.91 31.38 26.14
N PRO A 3 -5.62 31.96 24.97
CA PRO A 3 -6.22 31.43 23.76
C PRO A 3 -5.63 30.03 23.59
N ASN A 4 -6.46 28.99 23.72
CA ASN A 4 -6.15 27.65 23.24
C ASN A 4 -6.10 27.68 21.71
N GLY A 5 -5.09 28.38 21.19
CA GLY A 5 -4.83 28.55 19.78
C GLY A 5 -4.13 27.31 19.28
N LYS A 6 -4.89 26.32 18.80
CA LYS A 6 -4.46 25.67 17.55
C LYS A 6 -4.45 26.78 16.52
N SER A 7 -3.31 27.47 16.40
CA SER A 7 -3.15 28.62 15.53
C SER A 7 -3.55 28.21 14.12
N ALA A 8 -4.72 28.69 13.69
CA ALA A 8 -5.36 28.37 12.44
C ALA A 8 -4.63 29.12 11.31
N LEU A 9 -3.41 28.69 11.01
CA LEU A 9 -2.60 29.10 9.86
C LEU A 9 -1.41 28.13 9.71
N THR A 10 -1.67 26.83 9.64
CA THR A 10 -0.69 25.91 9.06
C THR A 10 -0.57 26.26 7.58
N SER A 11 0.58 26.80 7.17
CA SER A 11 0.88 27.10 5.77
C SER A 11 0.65 25.85 4.91
N MET A 12 0.33 26.03 3.63
CA MET A 12 0.18 24.89 2.71
C MET A 12 1.39 23.95 2.75
N THR A 13 2.59 24.49 2.97
CA THR A 13 3.83 23.73 3.12
C THR A 13 3.81 22.81 4.34
N SER A 14 3.39 23.29 5.52
CA SER A 14 3.28 22.46 6.72
C SER A 14 2.24 21.34 6.57
N LEU A 15 1.12 21.62 5.90
CA LEU A 15 0.10 20.60 5.61
C LEU A 15 0.62 19.56 4.61
N GLN A 16 1.26 19.99 3.52
CA GLN A 16 1.87 19.10 2.53
C GLN A 16 2.92 18.18 3.17
N PHE A 17 3.77 18.72 4.05
CA PHE A 17 4.74 17.93 4.81
C PHE A 17 4.05 16.88 5.69
N ALA A 18 3.06 17.28 6.49
CA ALA A 18 2.31 16.35 7.33
C ALA A 18 1.61 15.25 6.51
N PHE A 19 1.02 15.58 5.36
CA PHE A 19 0.42 14.59 4.47
C PHE A 19 1.46 13.62 3.87
N SER A 20 2.65 14.12 3.53
CA SER A 20 3.76 13.29 3.05
C SER A 20 4.22 12.29 4.10
N GLU A 21 4.36 12.73 5.35
CA GLU A 21 4.73 11.87 6.47
C GLU A 21 3.67 10.80 6.74
N VAL A 22 2.38 11.17 6.77
CA VAL A 22 1.27 10.21 6.97
C VAL A 22 1.22 9.18 5.83
N LYS A 23 1.46 9.60 4.58
CA LYS A 23 1.55 8.68 3.44
C LYS A 23 2.72 7.72 3.58
N SER A 24 3.89 8.21 4.01
CA SER A 24 5.09 7.40 4.19
C SER A 24 4.91 6.36 5.30
N ALA A 25 4.34 6.75 6.44
CA ALA A 25 3.99 5.84 7.53
C ALA A 25 2.97 4.77 7.09
N SER A 26 1.93 5.18 6.35
CA SER A 26 0.92 4.25 5.81
C SER A 26 1.55 3.23 4.85
N ARG A 27 2.49 3.65 4.01
CA ARG A 27 3.23 2.76 3.10
C ARG A 27 4.07 1.74 3.86
N LEU A 28 4.85 2.18 4.85
CA LEU A 28 5.66 1.29 5.70
C LEU A 28 4.79 0.26 6.42
N GLN A 29 3.64 0.68 6.97
CA GLN A 29 2.70 -0.23 7.59
C GLN A 29 2.18 -1.29 6.59
N GLY A 30 1.96 -0.92 5.33
CA GLY A 30 1.56 -1.87 4.28
C GLY A 30 2.64 -2.91 4.00
N ILE A 31 3.90 -2.49 3.93
CA ILE A 31 5.04 -3.41 3.76
C ILE A 31 5.13 -4.37 4.95
N ILE A 32 5.00 -3.88 6.18
CA ILE A 32 4.98 -4.72 7.38
C ILE A 32 3.82 -5.71 7.32
N SER A 33 2.61 -5.26 7.00
CA SER A 33 1.44 -6.13 6.88
C SER A 33 1.61 -7.21 5.80
N PHE A 34 2.30 -6.91 4.70
CA PHE A 34 2.67 -7.90 3.70
C PHE A 34 3.67 -8.92 4.27
N LEU A 35 4.74 -8.46 4.91
CA LEU A 35 5.80 -9.33 5.43
C LEU A 35 5.32 -10.22 6.58
N SER A 36 4.35 -9.73 7.37
CA SER A 36 3.73 -10.48 8.45
C SER A 36 2.58 -11.38 7.99
N SER A 37 2.26 -11.44 6.70
CA SER A 37 1.17 -12.28 6.20
C SER A 37 1.55 -13.76 6.25
N ASP A 38 0.63 -14.60 6.71
CA ASP A 38 0.87 -16.04 6.86
C ASP A 38 0.94 -16.80 5.52
N SER A 39 0.37 -16.23 4.44
CA SER A 39 0.37 -16.88 3.13
C SER A 39 0.19 -15.90 1.96
N MET A 40 0.74 -16.29 0.81
CA MET A 40 0.55 -15.56 -0.44
C MET A 40 -0.92 -15.50 -0.88
N SER A 41 -1.71 -16.53 -0.58
CA SER A 41 -3.15 -16.52 -0.88
C SER A 41 -3.86 -15.40 -0.11
N TYR A 42 -3.55 -15.23 1.17
CA TYR A 42 -4.11 -14.15 1.98
C TYR A 42 -3.69 -12.78 1.46
N VAL A 43 -2.42 -12.64 1.03
CA VAL A 43 -1.96 -11.42 0.36
C VAL A 43 -2.79 -11.13 -0.89
N GLU A 44 -3.00 -12.12 -1.74
CA GLU A 44 -3.71 -11.96 -3.00
C GLU A 44 -5.20 -11.64 -2.81
N THR A 45 -5.89 -12.39 -1.96
CA THR A 45 -7.36 -12.32 -1.82
C THR A 45 -7.82 -11.23 -0.88
N GLU A 46 -7.09 -10.98 0.22
CA GLU A 46 -7.52 -10.06 1.28
C GLU A 46 -6.74 -8.75 1.24
N LEU A 47 -5.40 -8.81 1.24
CA LEU A 47 -4.58 -7.61 1.39
C LEU A 47 -4.48 -6.80 0.09
N TRP A 48 -4.35 -7.47 -1.05
CA TRP A 48 -4.40 -6.86 -2.37
C TRP A 48 -5.82 -6.79 -2.91
N ALA A 49 -6.56 -7.90 -2.87
CA ALA A 49 -7.95 -8.01 -3.30
C ALA A 49 -8.21 -7.34 -4.65
N LEU A 50 -7.44 -7.71 -5.69
CA LEU A 50 -7.52 -7.10 -7.02
C LEU A 50 -7.40 -5.55 -7.00
N GLY A 51 -6.53 -5.01 -6.16
CA GLY A 51 -6.33 -3.56 -6.02
C GLY A 51 -7.41 -2.84 -5.20
N MET A 52 -8.35 -3.57 -4.61
CA MET A 52 -9.40 -3.02 -3.73
C MET A 52 -9.06 -3.18 -2.24
N GLY A 53 -8.02 -3.96 -1.93
CA GLY A 53 -7.61 -4.28 -0.56
C GLY A 53 -6.84 -3.15 0.12
N PRO A 54 -6.52 -3.33 1.42
CA PRO A 54 -5.82 -2.35 2.23
C PRO A 54 -4.46 -1.94 1.65
N LEU A 55 -3.69 -2.86 1.02
CA LEU A 55 -2.38 -2.52 0.46
C LEU A 55 -2.48 -1.42 -0.60
N ALA A 56 -3.52 -1.47 -1.44
CA ALA A 56 -3.75 -0.48 -2.48
C ALA A 56 -4.43 0.78 -1.92
N LYS A 57 -5.54 0.61 -1.20
CA LYS A 57 -6.45 1.72 -0.83
C LYS A 57 -6.02 2.49 0.41
N LYS A 58 -5.40 1.81 1.38
CA LYS A 58 -5.00 2.40 2.67
C LYS A 58 -3.49 2.64 2.74
N ASN A 59 -2.71 1.71 2.24
CA ASN A 59 -1.25 1.77 2.31
C ASN A 59 -0.59 2.33 1.04
N TYR A 60 -1.38 2.57 -0.02
CA TYR A 60 -0.92 3.20 -1.26
C TYR A 60 0.26 2.47 -1.94
N LEU A 61 0.35 1.14 -1.78
CA LEU A 61 1.33 0.33 -2.48
C LEU A 61 0.90 0.12 -3.92
N MET A 62 1.83 0.34 -4.84
CA MET A 62 1.61 0.14 -6.26
C MET A 62 1.75 -1.34 -6.66
N PRO A 63 1.13 -1.79 -7.76
CA PRO A 63 1.27 -3.16 -8.26
C PRO A 63 2.72 -3.60 -8.43
N ASP A 64 3.60 -2.69 -8.89
CA ASP A 64 5.03 -2.98 -9.10
C ASP A 64 5.80 -3.20 -7.78
N GLU A 65 5.40 -2.51 -6.72
CA GLU A 65 5.97 -2.68 -5.38
C GLU A 65 5.56 -4.05 -4.82
N ILE A 66 4.29 -4.40 -4.94
CA ILE A 66 3.79 -5.72 -4.54
C ILE A 66 4.46 -6.83 -5.35
N ARG A 67 4.66 -6.62 -6.67
CA ARG A 67 5.38 -7.57 -7.53
C ARG A 67 6.80 -7.81 -7.02
N SER A 68 7.49 -6.74 -6.61
CA SER A 68 8.85 -6.82 -6.06
C SER A 68 8.88 -7.56 -4.72
N LEU A 69 7.93 -7.27 -3.84
CA LEU A 69 7.78 -7.97 -2.56
C LEU A 69 7.47 -9.46 -2.74
N VAL A 70 6.56 -9.81 -3.65
CA VAL A 70 6.23 -11.21 -3.97
C VAL A 70 7.45 -11.95 -4.52
N ARG A 71 8.26 -11.29 -5.36
CA ARG A 71 9.48 -11.89 -5.89
C ARG A 71 10.54 -12.13 -4.82
N ALA A 72 10.63 -11.24 -3.84
CA ALA A 72 11.62 -11.30 -2.76
C ALA A 72 11.27 -12.30 -1.66
N VAL A 73 9.98 -12.46 -1.34
CA VAL A 73 9.54 -13.25 -0.18
C VAL A 73 9.16 -14.68 -0.55
N TYR A 74 8.50 -14.88 -1.70
CA TYR A 74 7.98 -16.19 -2.08
C TYR A 74 8.86 -16.87 -3.12
N SER A 75 9.15 -18.15 -2.89
CA SER A 75 9.86 -19.02 -3.84
C SER A 75 9.07 -19.23 -5.14
N ASP A 76 9.78 -19.57 -6.21
CA ASP A 76 9.18 -19.88 -7.51
C ASP A 76 8.15 -21.01 -7.38
N SER A 77 6.93 -20.73 -7.86
CA SER A 77 5.83 -21.69 -7.89
C SER A 77 4.81 -21.27 -8.95
N PRO A 78 3.98 -22.21 -9.47
CA PRO A 78 2.91 -21.86 -10.40
C PRO A 78 1.96 -20.80 -9.84
N ALA A 79 1.62 -20.88 -8.56
CA ALA A 79 0.75 -19.91 -7.89
C ALA A 79 1.40 -18.51 -7.85
N ARG A 80 2.70 -18.42 -7.54
CA ARG A 80 3.43 -17.14 -7.56
C ARG A 80 3.43 -16.53 -8.95
N THR A 81 3.69 -17.33 -9.97
CA THR A 81 3.66 -16.87 -11.37
C THR A 81 2.29 -16.32 -11.77
N GLN A 82 1.22 -17.03 -11.42
CA GLN A 82 -0.15 -16.56 -11.66
C GLN A 82 -0.45 -15.24 -10.94
N PHE A 83 -0.03 -15.10 -9.69
CA PHE A 83 -0.25 -13.86 -8.94
C PHE A 83 0.52 -12.69 -9.55
N LEU A 84 1.79 -12.89 -9.94
CA LEU A 84 2.60 -11.88 -10.62
C LEU A 84 2.00 -11.45 -11.97
N GLN A 85 1.38 -12.38 -12.71
CA GLN A 85 0.66 -12.06 -13.95
C GLN A 85 -0.57 -11.19 -13.68
N LYS A 86 -1.36 -11.49 -12.64
CA LYS A 86 -2.51 -10.66 -12.24
C LYS A 86 -2.09 -9.23 -11.86
N LEU A 87 -0.96 -9.08 -11.17
CA LEU A 87 -0.37 -7.77 -10.84
C LEU A 87 0.17 -7.01 -12.05
N SER A 88 0.25 -7.64 -13.22
CA SER A 88 0.73 -7.04 -14.47
C SER A 88 -0.42 -6.71 -15.43
N SER A 89 -1.66 -7.08 -15.09
CA SER A 89 -2.80 -6.88 -15.97
C SER A 89 -3.26 -5.41 -15.98
N PRO A 90 -3.31 -4.75 -17.14
CA PRO A 90 -3.71 -3.34 -17.25
C PRO A 90 -5.16 -3.09 -16.81
N SER A 91 -6.00 -4.12 -16.69
CA SER A 91 -7.38 -4.02 -16.19
C SER A 91 -7.48 -3.55 -14.73
N LEU A 92 -6.38 -3.55 -13.96
CA LEU A 92 -6.33 -2.98 -12.61
C LEU A 92 -5.87 -1.49 -12.58
N LEU A 93 -5.33 -0.97 -13.68
CA LEU A 93 -4.83 0.41 -13.78
C LEU A 93 -5.90 1.44 -14.16
N PHE A 94 -7.07 1.00 -14.66
CA PHE A 94 -8.11 1.89 -15.21
C PHE A 94 -9.43 1.93 -14.42
N ARG A 95 -9.44 1.49 -13.15
CA ARG A 95 -10.64 1.54 -12.28
C ARG A 95 -10.54 2.59 -11.17
N ILE A 96 -10.04 3.78 -11.50
CA ILE A 96 -10.12 4.97 -10.66
C ILE A 96 -11.16 5.91 -11.27
#